data_AF-A0A2R6NPJ3-F1
#
_entry.id   AF-A0A2R6NPJ3-F1
#
_cell.length_a   1.000
_cell.length_b   1.000
_cell.length_c   1.000
_cell.angle_alpha   90.00
_cell.angle_beta   90.00
_cell.angle_gamma   90.00
#
_symmetry.space_group_name_H-M   'P 1'
#
loop_
_entity.id
_entity.type
_entity.pdbx_description
1 polymer ?
#
loop_
_entity_poly.entity_id
_entity_poly.type
_entity_poly.pdbx_seq_one_letter_code
_entity_poly.pdbx_strand_id
1 'polypeptide(L)'
;MHFAQPANGSRQGDIGDLSAKDGSKETVLALVGMLCGFAVMPHLHTTYATNGLLFILITGHLLTNYIAVRAVALRSLNRQRASILWSTYRVTEIDDKGTNARIMTPGEVASEEFLFTCPSAIFYPSSSDTKRIAGYCSIGSSLSSILPSTQSRPNLFPWITLEEKRWILTRDAARFRKVLELFKDEKYLLWLDPHLRKNHPHVHVILKEGHGPLDHLKAWLHASELLAHLGSFQGPSNALDLMKNVQDSKEAIEAEFPPFVEKSRDAGWNIDENGYGLVAGSPRTITIDEREYRKDK
;
A
#
# COMPACT_ATOMS: atom_id res chain seq x y z
N MET A 1 8.21 -16.14 6.24
CA MET A 1 7.11 -16.96 5.69
C MET A 1 6.72 -17.99 6.74
N HIS A 2 5.63 -17.79 7.48
CA HIS A 2 5.17 -18.72 8.52
C HIS A 2 3.79 -19.26 8.09
N PHE A 3 3.81 -20.34 7.29
CA PHE A 3 2.63 -20.93 6.65
C PHE A 3 1.77 -21.80 7.61
N ALA A 4 2.09 -21.86 8.91
CA ALA A 4 1.52 -22.86 9.81
C ALA A 4 1.04 -22.27 11.15
N GLN A 5 0.13 -21.30 11.11
CA GLN A 5 -0.61 -20.90 12.31
C GLN A 5 -2.12 -20.94 12.05
N PRO A 6 -2.83 -21.95 12.60
CA PRO A 6 -4.28 -22.01 12.50
C PRO A 6 -4.92 -20.91 13.36
N ALA A 7 -6.19 -20.60 13.04
CA ALA A 7 -6.94 -19.50 13.66
C ALA A 7 -7.13 -19.60 15.18
N ASN A 8 -6.98 -20.80 15.75
CA ASN A 8 -6.96 -21.05 17.19
C ASN A 8 -5.59 -21.62 17.55
N GLY A 9 -4.82 -20.93 18.39
CA GLY A 9 -3.41 -21.17 18.74
C GLY A 9 -3.05 -22.52 19.38
N SER A 10 -3.47 -23.63 18.76
CA SER A 10 -3.12 -24.99 19.14
C SER A 10 -2.22 -25.60 18.07
N ARG A 11 -0.95 -25.79 18.44
CA ARG A 11 0.14 -26.49 17.74
C ARG A 11 0.64 -25.87 16.42
N GLN A 12 1.96 -25.61 16.40
CA GLN A 12 2.73 -25.47 15.17
C GLN A 12 2.49 -26.71 14.30
N GLY A 13 2.08 -26.51 13.04
CA GLY A 13 1.93 -27.61 12.09
C GLY A 13 3.29 -28.29 11.86
N ASP A 14 3.32 -29.62 11.93
CA ASP A 14 4.52 -30.41 11.65
C ASP A 14 4.87 -30.27 10.15
N ILE A 15 5.96 -29.56 9.87
CA ILE A 15 6.47 -29.35 8.51
C ILE A 15 6.83 -30.70 7.87
N GLY A 16 7.23 -31.70 8.67
CA GLY A 16 7.50 -33.05 8.20
C GLY A 16 6.26 -33.75 7.66
N ASP A 17 5.14 -33.70 8.38
CA ASP A 17 3.86 -34.27 7.94
C ASP A 17 3.31 -33.55 6.69
N LEU A 18 3.42 -32.21 6.65
CA LEU A 18 3.03 -31.43 5.47
C LEU A 18 3.88 -31.79 4.25
N SER A 19 5.21 -31.85 4.41
CA SER A 19 6.13 -32.18 3.32
C SER A 19 5.93 -33.61 2.80
N ALA A 20 5.69 -34.58 3.69
CA ALA A 20 5.40 -35.96 3.30
C ALA A 20 4.08 -36.06 2.51
N LYS A 21 3.03 -35.38 2.97
CA LYS A 21 1.73 -35.32 2.26
C LYS A 21 1.86 -34.66 0.90
N ASP A 22 2.58 -33.54 0.81
CA ASP A 22 2.74 -32.82 -0.46
C ASP A 22 3.56 -33.63 -1.47
N GLY A 23 4.63 -34.32 -1.05
CA GLY A 23 5.39 -35.21 -1.93
C GLY A 23 4.57 -36.36 -2.55
N SER A 24 3.61 -36.91 -1.79
CA SER A 24 2.69 -37.93 -2.31
C SER A 24 1.70 -37.36 -3.33
N LYS A 25 1.18 -36.14 -3.10
CA LYS A 25 0.26 -35.46 -4.01
C LYS A 25 0.94 -35.13 -5.34
N GLU A 26 2.17 -34.62 -5.27
CA GLU A 26 2.97 -34.31 -6.46
C GLU A 26 3.21 -35.54 -7.32
N THR A 27 3.54 -36.68 -6.69
CA THR A 27 3.78 -37.94 -7.41
C THR A 27 2.52 -38.44 -8.13
N VAL A 28 1.36 -38.44 -7.45
CA VAL A 28 0.08 -38.84 -8.07
C VAL A 28 -0.28 -37.90 -9.23
N LEU A 29 -0.12 -36.59 -9.05
CA LEU A 29 -0.34 -35.59 -10.09
C LEU A 29 0.57 -35.82 -11.30
N ALA A 30 1.86 -36.13 -11.08
CA ALA A 30 2.80 -36.42 -12.15
C ALA A 30 2.42 -37.69 -12.93
N LEU A 31 1.99 -38.74 -12.23
CA LEU A 31 1.53 -39.99 -12.86
C LEU A 31 0.27 -39.77 -13.71
N VAL A 32 -0.72 -39.05 -13.18
CA VAL A 32 -1.94 -38.69 -13.93
C VAL A 32 -1.59 -37.81 -15.13
N GLY A 33 -0.69 -36.84 -14.97
CA GLY A 33 -0.23 -35.98 -16.05
C GLY A 33 0.44 -36.77 -17.19
N MET A 34 1.31 -37.73 -16.85
CA MET A 34 1.95 -38.61 -17.83
C MET A 34 0.93 -39.52 -18.53
N LEU A 35 -0.02 -40.10 -17.79
CA LEU A 35 -1.06 -40.95 -18.36
C LEU A 35 -1.96 -40.17 -19.34
N CYS A 36 -2.39 -38.98 -18.95
CA CYS A 36 -3.14 -38.07 -19.83
C CYS A 36 -2.31 -37.67 -21.05
N GLY A 37 -1.02 -37.36 -20.88
CA GLY A 37 -0.11 -37.06 -21.98
C GLY A 37 0.00 -38.20 -22.99
N PHE A 38 0.14 -39.44 -22.50
CA PHE A 38 0.17 -40.64 -23.35
C PHE A 38 -1.15 -40.84 -24.12
N ALA A 39 -2.29 -40.60 -23.49
CA ALA A 39 -3.60 -40.73 -24.14
C ALA A 39 -3.86 -39.65 -25.21
N VAL A 40 -3.39 -38.42 -24.97
CA VAL A 40 -3.62 -37.28 -25.86
C VAL A 40 -2.65 -37.26 -27.04
N MET A 41 -1.40 -37.70 -26.86
CA MET A 41 -0.34 -37.64 -27.88
C MET A 41 -0.72 -38.25 -29.25
N PRO A 42 -1.38 -39.43 -29.34
CA PRO A 42 -1.81 -40.01 -30.61
C PRO A 42 -2.81 -39.14 -31.40
N HIS A 43 -3.46 -38.16 -30.78
CA HIS A 43 -4.45 -37.31 -31.43
C HIS A 43 -3.85 -36.00 -31.98
N LEU A 44 -2.56 -35.73 -31.70
CA LEU A 44 -1.89 -34.49 -32.06
C LEU A 44 -1.02 -34.65 -33.33
N HIS A 45 -1.68 -34.74 -34.48
CA HIS A 45 -0.97 -34.88 -35.76
C HIS A 45 -0.68 -33.56 -36.48
N THR A 46 -1.23 -32.43 -36.02
CA THR A 46 -1.09 -31.13 -36.71
C THR A 46 -0.60 -30.04 -35.78
N THR A 47 0.14 -29.07 -36.34
CA THR A 47 0.64 -27.89 -35.61
C THR A 47 -0.49 -27.10 -34.95
N TYR A 48 -1.65 -26.99 -35.60
CA TYR A 48 -2.82 -26.31 -35.04
C TYR A 48 -3.41 -27.05 -33.84
N ALA A 49 -3.48 -28.39 -33.87
CA ALA A 49 -3.93 -29.18 -32.72
C ALA A 49 -2.98 -29.05 -31.52
N THR A 50 -1.67 -29.12 -31.76
CA THR A 50 -0.65 -28.95 -30.71
C THR A 50 -0.67 -27.54 -30.11
N ASN A 51 -0.72 -26.50 -30.94
CA ASN A 51 -0.80 -25.11 -30.47
C ASN A 51 -2.12 -24.83 -29.73
N GLY A 52 -3.23 -25.40 -30.20
CA GLY A 52 -4.53 -25.30 -29.54
C GLY A 52 -4.52 -25.95 -28.15
N LEU A 53 -3.96 -27.16 -28.04
CA LEU A 53 -3.81 -27.83 -26.76
C LEU A 53 -2.89 -27.05 -25.81
N LEU A 54 -1.76 -26.55 -26.29
CA LEU A 54 -0.85 -25.74 -25.49
C LEU A 54 -1.57 -24.49 -24.94
N PHE A 55 -2.35 -23.80 -25.77
CA PHE A 55 -3.13 -22.64 -25.35
C PHE A 55 -4.15 -23.01 -24.25
N ILE A 56 -4.85 -24.13 -24.40
CA ILE A 56 -5.80 -24.62 -23.39
C ILE A 56 -5.08 -24.95 -22.07
N LEU A 57 -3.94 -25.66 -22.13
CA LEU A 57 -3.18 -26.04 -20.94
C LEU A 57 -2.63 -24.80 -20.20
N ILE A 58 -2.07 -23.83 -20.93
CA ILE A 58 -1.59 -22.57 -20.35
C ILE A 58 -2.75 -21.80 -19.72
N THR A 59 -3.88 -21.68 -20.43
CA THR A 59 -5.07 -20.99 -19.93
C THR A 59 -5.60 -21.65 -18.66
N GLY A 60 -5.72 -22.99 -18.66
CA GLY A 60 -6.15 -23.76 -17.49
C GLY A 60 -5.18 -23.64 -16.31
N HIS A 61 -3.87 -23.66 -16.57
CA HIS A 61 -2.85 -23.45 -15.55
C HIS A 61 -2.96 -22.06 -14.92
N LEU A 62 -3.06 -21.01 -15.73
CA LEU A 62 -3.24 -19.64 -15.25
C LEU A 62 -4.55 -19.45 -14.49
N LEU A 63 -5.65 -20.05 -14.95
CA LEU A 63 -6.94 -20.01 -14.25
C LEU A 63 -6.86 -20.70 -12.88
N THR A 64 -6.22 -21.87 -12.82
CA THR A 64 -6.05 -22.60 -11.56
C THR A 64 -5.17 -21.82 -10.59
N ASN A 65 -4.08 -21.22 -11.07
CA ASN A 65 -3.22 -20.36 -10.27
C ASN A 65 -3.98 -19.11 -9.78
N TYR A 66 -4.82 -18.52 -10.64
CA TYR A 66 -5.65 -17.38 -10.26
C TYR A 66 -6.63 -17.75 -9.13
N ILE A 67 -7.36 -18.86 -9.26
CA ILE A 67 -8.29 -19.34 -8.24
C ILE A 67 -7.53 -19.67 -6.94
N ALA A 68 -6.40 -20.35 -7.05
CA ALA A 68 -5.57 -20.72 -5.90
C ALA A 68 -5.13 -19.47 -5.13
N VAL A 69 -4.59 -18.45 -5.81
CA VAL A 69 -4.17 -17.21 -5.17
C VAL A 69 -5.37 -16.45 -4.58
N ARG A 70 -6.52 -16.41 -5.27
CA ARG A 70 -7.76 -15.79 -4.76
C ARG A 70 -8.33 -16.48 -3.51
N ALA A 71 -8.05 -17.76 -3.31
CA ALA A 71 -8.53 -18.51 -2.15
C ALA A 71 -7.67 -18.27 -0.88
N VAL A 72 -6.49 -17.66 -1.00
CA VAL A 72 -5.59 -17.45 0.13
C VAL A 72 -5.97 -16.20 0.93
N ALA A 73 -6.52 -16.39 2.13
CA ALA A 73 -6.72 -15.32 3.10
C ALA A 73 -5.46 -15.13 3.96
N LEU A 74 -4.65 -14.13 3.62
CA LEU A 74 -3.45 -13.78 4.39
C LEU A 74 -3.77 -12.81 5.53
N ARG A 75 -3.09 -12.99 6.67
CA ARG A 75 -3.21 -12.14 7.87
C ARG A 75 -2.26 -10.96 7.91
N SER A 76 -1.35 -10.85 6.94
CA SER A 76 -0.39 -9.74 6.83
C SER A 76 -0.97 -8.61 5.99
N LEU A 77 -0.75 -7.36 6.41
CA LEU A 77 -1.19 -6.19 5.68
C LEU A 77 -0.22 -5.86 4.53
N ASN A 78 -0.78 -5.78 3.33
CA ASN A 78 -0.18 -5.06 2.21
C ASN A 78 -0.86 -3.69 2.08
N ARG A 79 -0.40 -2.85 1.16
CA ARG A 79 -0.94 -1.50 0.92
C ARG A 79 -2.44 -1.51 0.61
N GLN A 80 -2.87 -2.44 -0.24
CA GLN A 80 -4.27 -2.57 -0.63
C GLN A 80 -5.17 -2.99 0.54
N ARG A 81 -4.77 -4.02 1.29
CA ARG A 81 -5.49 -4.52 2.47
C ARG A 81 -5.59 -3.45 3.54
N ALA A 82 -4.50 -2.72 3.80
CA ALA A 82 -4.50 -1.61 4.73
C ALA A 82 -5.49 -0.51 4.29
N SER A 83 -5.53 -0.16 3.01
CA SER A 83 -6.50 0.80 2.47
C SER A 83 -7.94 0.31 2.59
N ILE A 84 -8.23 -0.95 2.28
CA ILE A 84 -9.58 -1.53 2.44
C ILE A 84 -9.97 -1.47 3.91
N LEU A 85 -9.11 -1.95 4.81
CA LEU A 85 -9.39 -2.01 6.24
C LEU A 85 -9.64 -0.63 6.85
N TRP A 86 -8.79 0.35 6.51
CA TRP A 86 -8.94 1.73 6.95
C TRP A 86 -10.20 2.39 6.39
N SER A 87 -10.50 2.18 5.11
CA SER A 87 -11.68 2.77 4.50
C SER A 87 -12.98 2.29 5.16
N THR A 88 -13.09 0.98 5.43
CA THR A 88 -14.25 0.41 6.12
C THR A 88 -14.33 0.89 7.56
N TYR A 89 -13.19 0.94 8.26
CA TYR A 89 -13.11 1.46 9.62
C TYR A 89 -13.66 2.88 9.70
N ARG A 90 -13.21 3.79 8.83
CA ARG A 90 -13.60 5.20 8.85
C ARG A 90 -15.03 5.45 8.39
N VAL A 91 -15.53 4.69 7.40
CA VAL A 91 -16.95 4.78 7.00
C VAL A 91 -17.86 4.38 8.15
N THR A 92 -17.56 3.26 8.82
CA THR A 92 -18.40 2.79 9.95
C THR A 92 -18.30 3.71 11.17
N GLU A 93 -17.14 4.30 11.42
CA GLU A 93 -16.96 5.29 12.49
C GLU A 93 -17.85 6.53 12.27
N ILE A 94 -17.90 7.04 11.03
CA ILE A 94 -18.70 8.20 10.64
C ILE A 94 -20.21 7.87 10.71
N ASP A 95 -20.62 6.72 10.17
CA ASP A 95 -22.03 6.34 10.08
C ASP A 95 -22.63 5.98 11.47
N ASP A 96 -21.88 5.26 12.32
CA ASP A 96 -22.37 4.77 13.62
C ASP A 96 -22.04 5.71 14.81
N LYS A 97 -21.74 6.99 14.53
CA LYS A 97 -21.41 8.04 15.52
C LYS A 97 -20.36 7.57 16.56
N GLY A 98 -19.34 6.84 16.09
CA GLY A 98 -18.22 6.38 16.92
C GLY A 98 -18.54 5.23 17.88
N THR A 99 -19.75 4.67 17.88
CA THR A 99 -20.14 3.69 18.91
C THR A 99 -19.64 2.26 18.63
N ASN A 100 -19.41 1.87 17.37
CA ASN A 100 -18.88 0.53 17.01
C ASN A 100 -18.22 0.50 15.60
N ALA A 101 -17.12 1.23 15.40
CA ALA A 101 -16.36 1.11 14.15
C ALA A 101 -15.87 -0.33 13.94
N ARG A 102 -16.32 -0.97 12.85
CA ARG A 102 -16.08 -2.38 12.53
C ARG A 102 -14.81 -2.53 11.68
N ILE A 103 -13.99 -3.50 12.06
CA ILE A 103 -12.84 -3.97 11.27
C ILE A 103 -13.22 -5.25 10.53
N MET A 104 -12.87 -5.33 9.25
CA MET A 104 -13.05 -6.54 8.45
C MET A 104 -12.02 -7.61 8.82
N THR A 105 -12.44 -8.87 8.82
CA THR A 105 -11.54 -10.02 9.01
C THR A 105 -10.68 -10.28 7.76
N PRO A 106 -9.56 -11.02 7.88
CA PRO A 106 -8.72 -11.40 6.75
C PRO A 106 -9.48 -12.10 5.60
N GLY A 107 -10.51 -12.89 5.91
CA GLY A 107 -11.34 -13.57 4.91
C GLY A 107 -12.22 -12.60 4.12
N GLU A 108 -12.83 -11.62 4.79
CA GLU A 108 -13.68 -10.61 4.14
C GLU A 108 -12.84 -9.66 3.26
N VAL A 109 -11.64 -9.28 3.70
CA VAL A 109 -10.73 -8.47 2.87
C VAL A 109 -10.20 -9.26 1.68
N ALA A 110 -9.96 -10.56 1.81
CA ALA A 110 -9.53 -11.41 0.70
C ALA A 110 -10.57 -11.51 -0.44
N SER A 111 -11.87 -11.41 -0.13
CA SER A 111 -12.90 -11.33 -1.18
C SER A 111 -12.89 -9.99 -1.91
N GLU A 112 -12.57 -8.89 -1.21
CA GLU A 112 -12.59 -7.50 -1.71
C GLU A 112 -11.30 -7.05 -2.40
N GLU A 113 -10.19 -7.75 -2.18
CA GLU A 113 -8.91 -7.41 -2.80
C GLU A 113 -8.90 -7.74 -4.29
N PHE A 114 -7.96 -7.18 -5.03
CA PHE A 114 -7.78 -7.40 -6.46
C PHE A 114 -6.32 -7.75 -6.68
N LEU A 115 -6.04 -8.76 -7.51
CA LEU A 115 -4.66 -9.20 -7.73
C LEU A 115 -3.83 -8.20 -8.54
N PHE A 116 -4.47 -7.49 -9.48
CA PHE A 116 -3.80 -6.54 -10.36
C PHE A 116 -4.26 -5.12 -10.03
N THR A 117 -3.55 -4.46 -9.12
CA THR A 117 -3.79 -3.06 -8.77
C THR A 117 -2.51 -2.26 -8.83
N CYS A 118 -2.65 -0.95 -9.06
CA CYS A 118 -1.55 -0.01 -8.87
C CYS A 118 -1.22 0.07 -7.37
N PRO A 119 -0.05 -0.40 -6.90
CA PRO A 119 0.26 -0.46 -5.46
C PRO A 119 0.44 0.91 -4.81
N SER A 120 0.47 1.97 -5.62
CA SER A 120 0.49 3.36 -5.18
C SER A 120 -0.88 4.01 -5.15
N ALA A 121 -1.91 3.43 -5.77
CA ALA A 121 -3.23 4.05 -5.83
C ALA A 121 -3.93 3.92 -4.47
N ILE A 122 -4.49 5.03 -4.01
CA ILE A 122 -5.37 5.09 -2.85
C ILE A 122 -6.76 5.43 -3.37
N PHE A 123 -7.76 4.73 -2.85
CA PHE A 123 -9.16 4.88 -3.24
C PHE A 123 -9.92 5.61 -2.13
N TYR A 124 -10.96 6.36 -2.49
CA TYR A 124 -11.83 6.97 -1.49
C TYR A 124 -12.53 5.88 -0.65
N PRO A 125 -12.78 6.15 0.64
CA PRO A 125 -13.73 5.34 1.39
C PRO A 125 -15.09 5.48 0.73
N SER A 126 -15.63 4.37 0.22
CA SER A 126 -16.97 4.35 -0.36
C SER A 126 -17.65 3.04 -0.01
N SER A 127 -18.91 3.14 0.40
CA SER A 127 -19.84 2.02 0.49
C SER A 127 -20.42 1.63 -0.88
N SER A 128 -20.15 2.42 -1.93
CA SER A 128 -20.56 2.11 -3.30
C SER A 128 -19.56 1.19 -4.02
N ASP A 129 -20.08 0.35 -4.91
CA ASP A 129 -19.31 -0.61 -5.72
C ASP A 129 -18.27 0.07 -6.65
N THR A 130 -18.46 1.36 -6.93
CA THR A 130 -17.54 2.19 -7.73
C THR A 130 -16.40 2.77 -6.90
N LYS A 131 -15.26 2.06 -6.88
CA LYS A 131 -14.00 2.52 -6.27
C LYS A 131 -13.40 3.68 -7.07
N ARG A 132 -13.50 4.92 -6.54
CA ARG A 132 -12.88 6.12 -7.13
C ARG A 132 -11.47 6.33 -6.58
N ILE A 133 -10.52 6.64 -7.46
CA ILE A 133 -9.13 6.95 -7.05
C ILE A 133 -9.12 8.31 -6.33
N ALA A 134 -8.65 8.33 -5.09
CA ALA A 134 -8.40 9.55 -4.33
C ALA A 134 -7.08 10.19 -4.73
N GLY A 135 -6.04 9.38 -4.88
CA GLY A 135 -4.72 9.85 -5.29
C GLY A 135 -3.71 8.72 -5.33
N TYR A 136 -2.45 9.11 -5.37
CA TYR A 136 -1.32 8.17 -5.37
C TYR A 136 -0.41 8.42 -4.17
N CYS A 137 0.21 7.36 -3.66
CA CYS A 137 1.15 7.41 -2.56
C CYS A 137 2.39 6.55 -2.85
N SER A 138 3.57 7.13 -2.61
CA SER A 138 4.86 6.45 -2.73
C SER A 138 5.58 6.37 -1.39
N ILE A 139 5.71 5.15 -0.84
CA ILE A 139 6.50 4.90 0.39
C ILE A 139 7.98 4.76 0.09
N GLY A 140 8.82 5.41 0.89
CA GLY A 140 10.28 5.36 0.79
C GLY A 140 10.82 6.26 -0.32
N SER A 141 10.11 7.36 -0.63
CA SER A 141 10.55 8.34 -1.62
C SER A 141 11.86 8.99 -1.18
N SER A 142 12.79 9.20 -2.13
CA SER A 142 14.04 9.91 -1.85
C SER A 142 13.77 11.39 -1.56
N LEU A 143 14.54 12.02 -0.68
CA LEU A 143 14.45 13.47 -0.48
C LEU A 143 14.63 14.23 -1.79
N SER A 144 15.49 13.75 -2.67
CA SER A 144 15.72 14.33 -4.00
C SER A 144 14.48 14.30 -4.92
N SER A 145 13.46 13.49 -4.61
CA SER A 145 12.21 13.43 -5.37
C SER A 145 11.21 14.50 -4.96
N ILE A 146 11.37 15.06 -3.75
CA ILE A 146 10.55 16.15 -3.23
C ILE A 146 11.29 17.48 -3.20
N LEU A 147 12.63 17.43 -3.17
CA LEU A 147 13.46 18.62 -3.30
C LEU A 147 13.50 19.02 -4.78
N PRO A 148 13.20 20.28 -5.09
CA PRO A 148 13.35 20.80 -6.44
C PRO A 148 14.80 20.60 -6.92
N SER A 149 14.96 19.83 -7.99
CA SER A 149 16.26 19.55 -8.61
C SER A 149 16.94 20.84 -9.05
N THR A 150 18.12 21.14 -8.49
CA THR A 150 19.05 22.15 -9.01
C THR A 150 19.76 21.68 -10.28
N GLN A 151 19.68 20.39 -10.63
CA GLN A 151 20.18 19.87 -11.89
C GLN A 151 19.20 20.21 -13.02
N SER A 152 19.65 21.16 -13.84
CA SER A 152 19.12 21.50 -15.15
C SER A 152 18.90 20.23 -16.00
N ARG A 153 17.64 19.80 -16.16
CA ARG A 153 17.26 19.13 -17.39
C ARG A 153 17.22 20.21 -18.48
N PRO A 154 17.86 20.04 -19.65
CA PRO A 154 17.70 20.98 -20.75
C PRO A 154 16.20 21.06 -21.07
N ASN A 155 15.62 22.26 -20.93
CA ASN A 155 14.19 22.49 -21.09
C ASN A 155 13.76 22.08 -22.51
N LEU A 156 12.78 21.17 -22.62
CA LEU A 156 12.02 20.94 -23.86
C LEU A 156 11.03 22.08 -24.17
N PHE A 157 10.85 23.03 -23.23
CA PHE A 157 9.91 24.13 -23.34
C PHE A 157 10.58 25.46 -22.94
N PRO A 158 11.02 26.29 -23.91
CA PRO A 158 11.76 27.54 -23.67
C PRO A 158 10.96 28.67 -23.00
N TRP A 159 9.63 28.53 -22.91
CA TRP A 159 8.73 29.60 -22.44
C TRP A 159 8.45 29.60 -20.94
N ILE A 160 8.93 28.61 -20.18
CA ILE A 160 8.85 28.61 -18.71
C ILE A 160 10.12 29.29 -18.18
N THR A 161 9.98 30.49 -17.63
CA THR A 161 11.11 31.35 -17.23
C THR A 161 11.79 30.85 -15.95
N LEU A 162 13.09 31.14 -15.81
CA LEU A 162 13.91 30.75 -14.67
C LEU A 162 13.42 31.34 -13.33
N GLU A 163 12.77 32.51 -13.38
CA GLU A 163 12.13 33.13 -12.21
C GLU A 163 10.97 32.29 -11.68
N GLU A 164 10.26 31.56 -12.55
CA GLU A 164 9.13 30.74 -12.13
C GLU A 164 9.56 29.58 -11.23
N LYS A 165 10.69 28.95 -11.54
CA LYS A 165 11.28 27.90 -10.69
C LYS A 165 11.77 28.45 -9.35
N ARG A 166 12.30 29.68 -9.31
CA ARG A 166 12.90 30.28 -8.10
C ARG A 166 11.87 30.70 -7.04
N TRP A 167 10.66 31.11 -7.43
CA TRP A 167 9.59 31.39 -6.46
C TRP A 167 8.93 30.11 -5.91
N ILE A 168 8.89 29.03 -6.70
CA ILE A 168 8.46 27.69 -6.25
C ILE A 168 9.42 27.17 -5.18
N LEU A 169 10.73 27.29 -5.45
CA LEU A 169 11.84 26.92 -4.56
C LEU A 169 11.77 27.57 -3.16
N THR A 170 11.51 28.88 -3.05
CA THR A 170 11.51 29.60 -1.75
C THR A 170 10.25 29.36 -0.93
N ARG A 171 9.09 29.20 -1.59
CA ARG A 171 7.82 28.85 -0.91
C ARG A 171 7.86 27.42 -0.38
N ASP A 172 8.51 26.50 -1.10
CA ASP A 172 8.66 25.12 -0.70
C ASP A 172 9.67 24.94 0.44
N ALA A 173 10.71 25.78 0.57
CA ALA A 173 11.67 25.67 1.68
C ALA A 173 11.05 26.04 3.05
N ALA A 174 10.31 27.16 3.15
CA ALA A 174 9.62 27.53 4.39
C ALA A 174 8.51 26.55 4.74
N ARG A 175 7.80 26.03 3.73
CA ARG A 175 6.82 24.96 3.89
C ARG A 175 7.46 23.68 4.38
N PHE A 176 8.57 23.27 3.77
CA PHE A 176 9.31 22.07 4.14
C PHE A 176 9.79 22.13 5.59
N ARG A 177 10.28 23.29 6.06
CA ARG A 177 10.62 23.48 7.47
C ARG A 177 9.42 23.27 8.40
N LYS A 178 8.26 23.85 8.08
CA LYS A 178 7.02 23.64 8.86
C LYS A 178 6.58 22.18 8.86
N VAL A 179 6.70 21.48 7.73
CA VAL A 179 6.37 20.06 7.62
C VAL A 179 7.35 19.21 8.44
N LEU A 180 8.64 19.53 8.43
CA LEU A 180 9.62 18.89 9.32
C LEU A 180 9.31 19.09 10.80
N GLU A 181 8.93 20.32 11.20
CA GLU A 181 8.49 20.62 12.56
C GLU A 181 7.22 19.85 12.94
N LEU A 182 6.22 19.83 12.06
CA LEU A 182 4.94 19.15 12.29
C LEU A 182 5.11 17.64 12.50
N PHE A 183 6.04 17.02 11.76
CA PHE A 183 6.31 15.59 11.83
C PHE A 183 7.50 15.25 12.73
N LYS A 184 7.97 16.16 13.59
CA LYS A 184 9.20 15.95 14.39
C LYS A 184 9.20 14.60 15.13
N ASP A 185 8.08 14.29 15.79
CA ASP A 185 7.93 13.11 16.66
C ASP A 185 7.59 11.82 15.89
N GLU A 186 7.27 11.93 14.60
CA GLU A 186 6.96 10.78 13.74
C GLU A 186 8.23 10.20 13.10
N LYS A 187 8.25 8.89 12.82
CA LYS A 187 9.34 8.23 12.07
C LYS A 187 9.23 8.37 10.56
N TYR A 188 8.33 9.23 10.09
CA TYR A 188 8.10 9.50 8.68
C TYR A 188 7.72 10.96 8.47
N LEU A 189 7.67 11.37 7.19
CA LEU A 189 7.26 12.68 6.73
C LEU A 189 6.32 12.48 5.53
N LEU A 190 5.25 13.27 5.47
CA LEU A 190 4.40 13.36 4.28
C LEU A 190 4.70 14.62 3.50
N TRP A 191 4.84 14.47 2.18
CA TRP A 191 4.96 15.58 1.26
C TRP A 191 3.95 15.43 0.13
N LEU A 192 3.00 16.36 0.02
CA LEU A 192 2.11 16.40 -1.14
C LEU A 192 2.85 17.09 -2.29
N ASP A 193 2.96 16.41 -3.43
CA ASP A 193 3.54 16.99 -4.64
C ASP A 193 2.66 18.16 -5.14
N PRO A 194 3.17 19.41 -5.13
CA PRO A 194 2.44 20.56 -5.62
C PRO A 194 2.24 20.52 -7.14
N HIS A 195 3.02 19.71 -7.87
CA HIS A 195 2.81 19.45 -9.29
C HIS A 195 1.75 18.36 -9.47
N LEU A 196 0.52 18.65 -9.05
CA LEU A 196 -0.64 17.81 -9.30
C LEU A 196 -0.66 17.41 -10.78
N ARG A 197 -0.36 16.14 -11.08
CA ARG A 197 -0.72 15.56 -12.38
C ARG A 197 -2.21 15.84 -12.54
N LYS A 198 -2.59 16.48 -13.66
CA LYS A 198 -3.85 17.20 -13.91
C LYS A 198 -5.18 16.59 -13.39
N ASN A 199 -5.22 15.33 -12.93
CA ASN A 199 -6.42 14.65 -12.45
C ASN A 199 -6.36 14.12 -11.00
N HIS A 200 -5.18 13.85 -10.40
CA HIS A 200 -5.09 13.26 -9.05
C HIS A 200 -3.85 13.70 -8.25
N PRO A 201 -3.98 14.02 -6.95
CA PRO A 201 -2.86 14.32 -6.06
C PRO A 201 -1.90 13.13 -5.86
N HIS A 202 -0.62 13.43 -5.61
CA HIS A 202 0.42 12.44 -5.28
C HIS A 202 1.10 12.79 -3.95
N VAL A 203 1.08 11.86 -2.99
CA VAL A 203 1.74 11.99 -1.69
C VAL A 203 3.02 11.16 -1.67
N HIS A 204 4.11 11.78 -1.21
CA HIS A 204 5.37 11.12 -0.95
C HIS A 204 5.51 10.87 0.55
N VAL A 205 5.69 9.60 0.92
CA VAL A 205 6.11 9.23 2.27
C VAL A 205 7.61 9.06 2.27
N ILE A 206 8.26 9.79 3.16
CA ILE A 206 9.69 9.75 3.38
C ILE A 206 9.92 9.18 4.77
N LEU A 207 10.80 8.19 4.87
CA LEU A 207 11.02 7.45 6.10
C LEU A 207 12.30 7.94 6.79
N LYS A 208 12.19 8.22 8.09
CA LYS A 208 13.31 8.62 8.94
C LYS A 208 14.05 7.38 9.45
N GLU A 209 15.24 7.58 9.98
CA GLU A 209 16.01 6.51 10.60
C GLU A 209 15.33 5.92 11.85
N GLY A 210 15.44 4.60 12.02
CA GLY A 210 14.81 3.87 13.11
C GLY A 210 13.29 3.68 12.95
N HIS A 211 12.77 3.74 11.73
CA HIS A 211 11.38 3.38 11.44
C HIS A 211 11.16 1.86 11.48
N GLY A 212 9.94 1.46 11.82
CA GLY A 212 9.48 0.06 11.79
C GLY A 212 8.27 -0.18 10.88
N PRO A 213 7.77 -1.42 10.83
CA PRO A 213 6.62 -1.80 10.01
C PRO A 213 5.31 -1.09 10.39
N LEU A 214 5.14 -0.74 11.68
CA LEU A 214 4.02 0.06 12.16
C LEU A 214 4.07 1.51 11.68
N ASP A 215 5.26 2.10 11.61
CA ASP A 215 5.43 3.45 11.06
C ASP A 215 5.08 3.48 9.57
N HIS A 216 5.42 2.42 8.82
CA HIS A 216 5.02 2.28 7.42
C HIS A 216 3.50 2.21 7.27
N LEU A 217 2.83 1.45 8.14
CA LEU A 217 1.38 1.37 8.16
C LEU A 217 0.78 2.75 8.49
N LYS A 218 1.21 3.37 9.59
CA LYS A 218 0.75 4.70 10.02
C LYS A 218 0.93 5.73 8.91
N ALA A 219 2.09 5.74 8.24
CA ALA A 219 2.37 6.66 7.15
C ALA A 219 1.49 6.43 5.92
N TRP A 220 1.20 5.18 5.57
CA TRP A 220 0.28 4.85 4.48
C TRP A 220 -1.14 5.31 4.78
N LEU A 221 -1.62 5.03 5.99
CA LEU A 221 -2.96 5.44 6.44
C LEU A 221 -3.07 6.96 6.52
N HIS A 222 -2.02 7.64 6.97
CA HIS A 222 -1.97 9.10 7.00
C HIS A 222 -1.99 9.71 5.60
N ALA A 223 -1.29 9.12 4.63
CA ALA A 223 -1.44 9.53 3.24
C ALA A 223 -2.88 9.33 2.73
N SER A 224 -3.54 8.24 3.12
CA SER A 224 -4.94 8.01 2.77
C SER A 224 -5.88 9.05 3.36
N GLU A 225 -5.64 9.45 4.61
CA GLU A 225 -6.42 10.47 5.31
C GLU A 225 -6.28 11.85 4.67
N LEU A 226 -5.03 12.23 4.40
CA LEU A 226 -4.72 13.47 3.72
C LEU A 226 -5.42 13.55 2.36
N LEU A 227 -5.42 12.46 1.59
CA LEU A 227 -6.10 12.40 0.30
C LEU A 227 -7.63 12.49 0.42
N ALA A 228 -8.22 11.92 1.47
CA ALA A 228 -9.64 12.04 1.74
C ALA A 228 -10.03 13.51 2.03
N HIS A 229 -9.25 14.21 2.87
CA HIS A 229 -9.44 15.63 3.17
C HIS A 229 -9.31 16.53 1.92
N LEU A 230 -8.40 16.19 1.01
CA LEU A 230 -8.24 16.92 -0.25
C LEU A 230 -9.42 16.71 -1.21
N GLY A 231 -10.02 15.52 -1.20
CA GLY A 231 -11.17 15.18 -2.05
C GLY A 231 -12.47 15.91 -1.70
N SER A 232 -12.65 16.30 -0.44
CA SER A 232 -13.76 17.17 -0.01
C SER A 232 -13.63 18.63 -0.47
N PHE A 233 -12.47 19.03 -1.01
CA PHE A 233 -12.18 20.43 -1.33
C PHE A 233 -12.45 20.72 -2.82
N GLN A 234 -13.43 21.56 -3.13
CA GLN A 234 -13.82 21.97 -4.50
C GLN A 234 -13.24 23.33 -4.94
N GLY A 235 -12.05 23.73 -4.47
CA GLY A 235 -11.46 25.04 -4.76
C GLY A 235 -9.99 25.00 -5.17
N PRO A 236 -9.45 26.06 -5.81
CA PRO A 236 -8.01 26.19 -6.06
C PRO A 236 -7.27 26.18 -4.72
N SER A 237 -6.51 25.12 -4.46
CA SER A 237 -5.84 24.92 -3.16
C SER A 237 -4.79 25.99 -2.92
N ASN A 238 -5.04 26.93 -2.00
CA ASN A 238 -3.99 27.82 -1.54
C ASN A 238 -2.98 27.02 -0.70
N ALA A 239 -1.73 27.49 -0.66
CA ALA A 239 -0.68 26.82 0.11
C ALA A 239 -0.99 26.73 1.62
N LEU A 240 -1.81 27.66 2.13
CA LEU A 240 -2.31 27.70 3.51
C LEU A 240 -3.33 26.57 3.76
N ASP A 241 -4.26 26.35 2.82
CA ASP A 241 -5.28 25.30 2.91
C ASP A 241 -4.64 23.92 2.94
N LEU A 242 -3.55 23.73 2.17
CA LEU A 242 -2.84 22.45 2.17
C LEU A 242 -2.13 22.18 3.51
N MET A 243 -1.46 23.17 4.11
CA MET A 243 -0.81 22.96 5.42
C MET A 243 -1.83 22.64 6.50
N LYS A 244 -3.00 23.28 6.45
CA LYS A 244 -4.12 22.96 7.32
C LYS A 244 -4.58 21.52 7.11
N ASN A 245 -4.80 21.09 5.86
CA ASN A 245 -5.21 19.71 5.57
C ASN A 245 -4.21 18.66 6.08
N VAL A 246 -2.90 18.94 5.99
CA VAL A 246 -1.84 18.07 6.54
C VAL A 246 -1.88 18.02 8.06
N GLN A 247 -2.17 19.15 8.73
CA GLN A 247 -2.34 19.18 10.17
C GLN A 247 -3.61 18.45 10.61
N ASP A 248 -4.75 18.74 9.98
CA ASP A 248 -6.03 18.11 10.26
C ASP A 248 -5.96 16.58 10.04
N SER A 249 -5.26 16.12 8.98
CA SER A 249 -5.04 14.68 8.76
C SER A 249 -4.12 14.05 9.80
N LYS A 250 -3.15 14.81 10.34
CA LYS A 250 -2.25 14.32 11.40
C LYS A 250 -3.01 14.11 12.70
N GLU A 251 -3.82 15.10 13.10
CA GLU A 251 -4.66 15.03 14.30
C GLU A 251 -5.64 13.86 14.22
N ALA A 252 -6.30 13.65 13.08
CA ALA A 252 -7.20 12.52 12.86
C ALA A 252 -6.48 11.16 12.99
N ILE A 253 -5.28 11.03 12.40
CA ILE A 253 -4.50 9.79 12.48
C ILE A 253 -3.97 9.53 13.89
N GLU A 254 -3.52 10.56 14.60
CA GLU A 254 -3.04 10.41 15.97
C GLU A 254 -4.16 9.91 16.90
N ALA A 255 -5.40 10.35 16.68
CA ALA A 255 -6.57 9.89 17.43
C ALA A 255 -6.97 8.45 17.06
N GLU A 256 -7.08 8.14 15.77
CA GLU A 256 -7.70 6.90 15.30
C GLU A 256 -6.73 5.73 15.08
N PHE A 257 -5.43 5.98 14.99
CA PHE A 257 -4.46 4.91 14.74
C PHE A 257 -4.34 3.89 15.89
N PRO A 258 -4.23 4.28 17.17
CA PRO A 258 -4.19 3.32 18.28
C PRO A 258 -5.41 2.39 18.35
N PRO A 259 -6.68 2.89 18.36
CA PRO A 259 -7.85 2.01 18.42
C PRO A 259 -8.00 1.17 17.15
N PHE A 260 -7.58 1.69 15.99
CA PHE A 260 -7.55 0.91 14.75
C PHE A 260 -6.61 -0.30 14.85
N VAL A 261 -5.40 -0.13 15.40
CA VAL A 261 -4.43 -1.22 15.56
C VAL A 261 -4.95 -2.29 16.52
N GLU A 262 -5.54 -1.88 17.64
CA GLU A 262 -6.12 -2.80 18.64
C GLU A 262 -7.26 -3.63 18.04
N LYS A 263 -8.27 -2.96 17.45
CA LYS A 263 -9.39 -3.64 16.79
C LYS A 263 -8.96 -4.53 15.63
N SER A 264 -7.89 -4.15 14.92
CA SER A 264 -7.32 -4.96 13.85
C SER A 264 -6.65 -6.23 14.38
N ARG A 265 -5.97 -6.17 15.52
CA ARG A 265 -5.46 -7.35 16.21
C ARG A 265 -6.59 -8.28 16.64
N ASP A 266 -7.65 -7.74 17.22
CA ASP A 266 -8.81 -8.51 17.67
C ASP A 266 -9.55 -9.21 16.51
N ALA A 267 -9.57 -8.58 15.33
CA ALA A 267 -10.10 -9.18 14.10
C ALA A 267 -9.18 -10.26 13.47
N GLY A 268 -8.01 -10.54 14.06
CA GLY A 268 -7.09 -11.60 13.66
C GLY A 268 -6.01 -11.19 12.67
N TRP A 269 -5.76 -9.89 12.48
CA TRP A 269 -4.64 -9.38 11.69
C TRP A 269 -3.32 -9.45 12.48
N ASN A 270 -2.22 -9.73 11.78
CA ASN A 270 -0.89 -9.77 12.39
C ASN A 270 -0.23 -8.38 12.33
N ILE A 271 -0.39 -7.59 13.40
CA ILE A 271 0.05 -6.20 13.54
C ILE A 271 0.83 -6.00 14.86
N ASP A 272 1.85 -6.82 15.08
CA ASP A 272 2.68 -6.77 16.29
C ASP A 272 4.05 -6.11 16.03
N GLU A 273 4.80 -5.74 17.08
CA GLU A 273 6.15 -5.15 16.97
C GLU A 273 7.17 -6.11 16.33
N ASN A 274 6.97 -7.42 16.49
CA ASN A 274 7.69 -8.48 15.77
C ASN A 274 6.92 -8.96 14.52
N GLY A 275 5.73 -8.41 14.29
CA GLY A 275 4.81 -8.71 13.21
C GLY A 275 5.04 -7.80 11.99
N TYR A 276 4.67 -8.30 10.82
CA TYR A 276 5.08 -7.75 9.53
C TYR A 276 4.44 -6.41 9.13
N GLY A 277 3.83 -5.66 10.07
CA GLY A 277 3.14 -4.38 9.87
C GLY A 277 2.60 -4.20 8.45
N LEU A 278 3.03 -3.13 7.78
CA LEU A 278 2.89 -3.01 6.33
C LEU A 278 4.10 -3.62 5.61
N VAL A 279 3.88 -4.61 4.75
CA VAL A 279 4.95 -5.16 3.90
C VAL A 279 5.27 -4.14 2.80
N ALA A 280 6.27 -3.28 3.03
CA ALA A 280 6.62 -2.16 2.16
C ALA A 280 8.00 -2.31 1.47
N GLY A 281 8.38 -3.51 1.00
CA GLY A 281 9.67 -3.70 0.30
C GLY A 281 10.88 -3.18 1.08
N SER A 282 11.98 -2.82 0.41
CA SER A 282 13.16 -2.20 1.04
C SER A 282 13.17 -0.68 0.76
N PRO A 283 12.78 0.16 1.73
CA PRO A 283 12.72 1.61 1.54
C PRO A 283 14.08 2.30 1.67
N ARG A 284 14.19 3.51 1.12
CA ARG A 284 15.32 4.43 1.38
C ARG A 284 15.03 5.27 2.63
N THR A 285 16.07 5.54 3.41
CA THR A 285 15.98 6.20 4.73
C THR A 285 16.71 7.54 4.74
N ILE A 286 16.21 8.49 5.54
CA ILE A 286 16.88 9.77 5.80
C ILE A 286 17.25 9.88 7.28
N THR A 287 18.49 10.29 7.55
CA THR A 287 18.95 10.71 8.88
C THR A 287 18.81 12.23 8.99
N ILE A 288 18.15 12.71 10.05
CA ILE A 288 18.04 14.14 10.36
C ILE A 288 18.93 14.38 11.60
N ASP A 289 20.06 15.06 11.42
CA ASP A 289 20.96 15.39 12.55
C ASP A 289 20.45 16.65 13.26
N GLU A 290 20.03 16.51 14.52
CA GLU A 290 19.51 17.61 15.34
C GLU A 290 20.56 18.69 15.65
N ARG A 291 21.85 18.42 15.41
CA ARG A 291 22.95 19.37 15.69
C ARG A 291 22.98 20.59 14.78
N GLU A 292 22.30 20.56 13.63
CA GLU A 292 22.20 21.72 12.73
C GLU A 292 21.10 22.72 13.13
N TYR A 293 20.13 22.35 13.97
CA TYR A 293 19.04 23.26 14.35
C TYR A 293 19.47 24.40 15.28
N ARG A 294 20.68 24.29 15.88
CA ARG A 294 21.16 25.16 16.94
C ARG A 294 22.14 26.24 16.50
N LYS A 295 22.51 26.30 15.21
CA LYS A 295 23.50 27.27 14.72
C LYS A 295 22.92 28.60 14.21
N ASP A 296 21.60 28.70 14.03
CA ASP A 296 20.94 29.91 13.50
C ASP A 296 19.97 30.57 14.51
N LYS A 297 20.32 30.60 15.80
CA LYS A 297 19.62 31.44 16.78
C LYS A 297 20.54 32.53 17.31
#